data_AF-A0A0S8CJC8-F1
#
_entry.id   AF-A0A0S8CJC8-F1
#
_cell.length_a   1.000
_cell.length_b   1.000
_cell.length_c   1.000
_cell.angle_alpha   90.00
_cell.angle_beta   90.00
_cell.angle_gamma   90.00
#
_symmetry.space_group_name_H-M   'P 1'
#
loop_
_entity.id
_entity.type
_entity.pdbx_description
1 polymer ?
#
loop_
_entity_poly.entity_id
_entity_poly.type
_entity_poly.pdbx_seq_one_letter_code
_entity_poly.pdbx_strand_id
1 'polypeptide(L)'
;YTASAVAVFAFNKPTVFIETNIRAVFTYFFFKERENTTDRDILPLVEITLDRTNIKEWYYALFDYGAMIKRQCKQITSTMHRAQSTFKGSNREKRGNIIRLLLLRESITQHELAHTLSLKREHVRQLLTQLHDEGFIEIRGNVIRIK
;
A
#
# COMPACT_ATOMS: atom_id res chain seq x y z
N TYR A 1 -10.80 1.66 3.76
CA TYR A 1 -10.37 2.38 2.55
C TYR A 1 -10.73 1.62 1.27
N THR A 2 -10.08 0.50 0.95
CA THR A 2 -10.13 -0.13 -0.40
C THR A 2 -11.53 -0.40 -0.94
N ALA A 3 -12.41 -1.07 -0.19
CA ALA A 3 -13.77 -1.36 -0.66
C ALA A 3 -14.60 -0.09 -0.93
N SER A 4 -14.50 0.91 -0.05
CA SER A 4 -15.16 2.21 -0.21
C SER A 4 -14.64 2.99 -1.41
N ALA A 5 -13.32 2.99 -1.63
CA ALA A 5 -12.69 3.62 -2.79
C ALA A 5 -13.15 2.95 -4.09
N VAL A 6 -13.22 1.61 -4.13
CA VAL A 6 -13.78 0.90 -5.29
C VAL A 6 -15.25 1.28 -5.52
N ALA A 7 -16.06 1.34 -4.46
CA ALA A 7 -17.47 1.75 -4.56
C ALA A 7 -17.62 3.16 -5.16
N VAL A 8 -16.78 4.11 -4.75
CA VAL A 8 -16.75 5.47 -5.29
C VAL A 8 -16.26 5.52 -6.73
N PHE A 9 -15.05 5.03 -7.01
CA PHE A 9 -14.40 5.28 -8.28
C PHE A 9 -14.90 4.39 -9.42
N ALA A 10 -15.24 3.12 -9.12
CA ALA A 10 -15.74 2.20 -10.14
C ALA A 10 -17.26 2.28 -10.33
N PHE A 11 -18.01 2.56 -9.26
CA PHE A 11 -19.47 2.47 -9.28
C PHE A 11 -20.19 3.79 -8.96
N ASN A 12 -19.46 4.89 -8.76
CA ASN A 12 -20.01 6.21 -8.42
C ASN A 12 -20.96 6.18 -7.22
N LYS A 13 -20.73 5.30 -6.24
CA LYS A 13 -21.52 5.22 -5.02
C LYS A 13 -21.02 6.24 -4.00
N PRO A 14 -21.90 6.97 -3.29
CA PRO A 14 -21.52 8.00 -2.30
C PRO A 14 -21.03 7.37 -0.99
N THR A 15 -19.98 6.56 -1.06
CA THR A 15 -19.41 5.86 0.08
C THR A 15 -18.32 6.70 0.72
N VAL A 16 -18.44 6.97 2.01
CA VAL A 16 -17.47 7.76 2.75
C VAL A 16 -16.23 6.93 3.07
N PHE A 17 -15.04 7.50 2.87
CA PHE A 17 -13.78 6.95 3.35
C PHE A 17 -12.74 8.03 3.62
N ILE A 18 -11.71 7.65 4.37
CA ILE A 18 -10.53 8.49 4.61
C ILE A 18 -9.32 7.81 3.98
N GLU A 19 -8.57 8.60 3.23
CA GLU A 19 -7.22 8.31 2.71
C GLU A 19 -6.25 9.30 3.36
N THR A 20 -4.96 9.02 3.32
CA THR A 20 -3.93 9.87 3.92
C THR A 20 -3.94 11.33 3.39
N ASN A 21 -4.27 11.58 2.12
CA ASN A 21 -4.39 12.93 1.54
C ASN A 21 -5.66 13.62 2.01
N ILE A 22 -6.80 12.94 2.00
CA ILE A 22 -8.07 13.46 2.52
C ILE A 22 -7.89 13.85 3.98
N ARG A 23 -7.30 12.96 4.79
CA ARG A 23 -6.93 13.25 6.18
C ARG A 23 -6.10 14.52 6.29
N ALA A 24 -5.08 14.71 5.45
CA ALA A 24 -4.26 15.91 5.49
C ALA A 24 -5.07 17.18 5.21
N VAL A 25 -6.02 17.15 4.26
CA VAL A 25 -6.92 18.29 3.99
C VAL A 25 -7.74 18.63 5.23
N PHE A 26 -8.42 17.64 5.81
CA PHE A 26 -9.30 17.89 6.96
C PHE A 26 -8.52 18.29 8.21
N THR A 27 -7.36 17.67 8.46
CA THR A 27 -6.48 18.08 9.55
C THR A 27 -6.01 19.51 9.37
N TYR A 28 -5.62 19.92 8.16
CA TYR A 28 -5.14 21.27 7.88
C TYR A 28 -6.18 22.36 8.15
N PHE A 29 -7.42 22.15 7.70
CA PHE A 29 -8.46 23.15 7.80
C PHE A 29 -9.25 23.12 9.11
N PHE A 30 -9.51 21.93 9.67
CA PHE A 30 -10.45 21.77 10.79
C PHE A 30 -9.77 21.39 12.11
N PHE A 31 -8.51 20.96 12.09
CA PHE A 31 -7.83 20.44 13.29
C PHE A 31 -6.39 20.95 13.45
N LYS A 32 -6.08 22.15 12.93
CA LYS A 32 -4.72 22.71 12.86
C LYS A 32 -4.00 22.76 14.22
N GLU A 33 -4.74 22.96 15.31
CA GLU A 33 -4.22 23.10 16.68
C GLU A 33 -4.45 21.85 17.54
N ARG A 34 -5.03 20.79 16.99
CA ARG A 34 -5.41 19.58 17.74
C ARG A 34 -4.41 18.45 17.52
N GLU A 35 -3.70 18.08 18.57
CA GLU A 35 -2.88 16.86 18.59
C GLU A 35 -3.76 15.60 18.61
N ASN A 36 -3.25 14.49 18.06
CA ASN A 36 -3.89 13.17 18.08
C ASN A 36 -5.26 13.07 17.38
N THR A 37 -5.48 13.85 16.32
CA THR A 37 -6.71 13.75 15.51
C THR A 37 -6.88 12.35 14.90
N THR A 38 -7.98 11.67 15.24
CA THR A 38 -8.27 10.30 14.79
C THR A 38 -9.14 10.29 13.53
N ASP A 39 -9.26 9.14 12.86
CA ASP A 39 -10.19 9.01 11.72
C ASP A 39 -11.64 9.20 12.18
N ARG A 40 -11.98 8.87 13.43
CA ARG A 40 -13.33 9.06 13.98
C ARG A 40 -13.71 10.52 14.13
N ASP A 41 -12.72 11.40 14.35
CA ASP A 41 -12.94 12.84 14.40
C ASP A 41 -13.16 13.43 13.00
N ILE A 42 -12.47 12.89 11.99
CA ILE A 42 -12.48 13.39 10.61
C ILE A 42 -13.70 12.88 9.84
N LEU A 43 -14.08 11.62 10.02
CA LEU A 43 -15.10 10.94 9.21
C LEU A 43 -16.45 11.68 9.16
N PRO A 44 -16.98 12.21 10.28
CA PRO A 44 -18.22 12.98 10.24
C PRO A 44 -18.13 14.22 9.36
N LEU A 45 -16.98 14.91 9.36
CA LEU A 45 -16.76 16.09 8.51
C LEU A 45 -16.70 15.71 7.03
N VAL A 46 -16.07 14.58 6.70
CA VAL A 46 -16.05 14.04 5.32
C VAL A 46 -17.46 13.70 4.86
N GLU A 47 -18.27 13.09 5.72
CA GLU A 47 -19.64 12.70 5.38
C GLU A 47 -20.57 13.89 5.12
N ILE A 48 -20.51 14.93 5.95
CA ILE A 48 -21.36 16.13 5.78
C ILE A 48 -20.93 17.01 4.61
N THR A 49 -19.64 16.98 4.24
CA THR A 49 -19.09 17.80 3.14
C THR A 49 -19.03 17.08 1.80
N LEU A 50 -19.32 15.77 1.76
CA LEU A 50 -19.31 14.98 0.54
C LEU A 50 -20.32 15.53 -0.48
N ASP A 51 -19.82 15.94 -1.65
CA ASP A 51 -20.68 16.20 -2.80
C ASP A 51 -21.25 14.89 -3.33
N ARG A 52 -22.55 14.68 -3.13
CA ARG A 52 -23.28 13.49 -3.58
C ARG A 52 -23.65 13.53 -5.07
N THR A 53 -23.42 14.65 -5.73
CA THR A 53 -23.66 14.85 -7.17
C THR A 53 -22.39 14.55 -7.96
N ASN A 54 -21.25 15.15 -7.56
CA ASN A 54 -19.95 15.01 -8.24
C ASN A 54 -18.94 14.26 -7.35
N ILE A 55 -19.30 13.04 -6.96
CA ILE A 55 -18.59 12.25 -5.94
C ILE A 55 -17.11 12.06 -6.31
N LYS A 56 -16.82 11.65 -7.55
CA LYS A 56 -15.45 11.35 -7.98
C LYS A 56 -14.59 12.61 -8.05
N GLU A 57 -15.13 13.67 -8.64
CA GLU A 57 -14.48 14.97 -8.77
C GLU A 57 -14.13 15.55 -7.40
N TRP A 58 -15.05 15.42 -6.44
CA TRP A 58 -14.82 15.82 -5.05
C TRP A 58 -13.64 15.05 -4.42
N TYR A 59 -13.63 13.72 -4.57
CA TYR A 59 -12.51 12.90 -4.06
C TYR A 59 -11.18 13.17 -4.78
N TYR A 60 -11.20 13.38 -6.10
CA TYR A 60 -9.99 13.73 -6.87
C TYR A 60 -9.40 15.08 -6.43
N ALA A 61 -10.26 16.09 -6.25
CA ALA A 61 -9.81 17.40 -5.75
C ALA A 61 -9.13 17.29 -4.37
N LEU A 62 -9.70 16.47 -3.46
CA LEU A 62 -9.10 16.25 -2.15
C LEU A 62 -7.79 15.46 -2.20
N PHE A 63 -7.65 14.51 -3.14
CA PHE A 63 -6.38 13.81 -3.34
C PHE A 63 -5.27 14.75 -3.81
N ASP A 64 -5.55 15.58 -4.82
CA ASP A 64 -4.57 16.52 -5.37
C ASP A 64 -4.20 17.59 -4.34
N TYR A 65 -5.20 18.18 -3.68
CA TYR A 65 -5.00 19.22 -2.68
C TYR A 65 -4.28 18.68 -1.44
N GLY A 66 -4.65 17.48 -0.97
CA GLY A 66 -3.98 16.82 0.14
C GLY A 66 -2.50 16.51 -0.15
N ALA A 67 -2.17 16.10 -1.38
CA ALA A 67 -0.79 15.92 -1.80
C ALA A 67 -0.01 17.25 -1.80
N MET A 68 -0.64 18.34 -2.25
CA MET A 68 -0.06 19.69 -2.20
C MET A 68 0.21 20.14 -0.76
N ILE A 69 -0.77 20.00 0.15
CA ILE A 69 -0.61 20.34 1.58
C ILE A 69 0.56 19.58 2.18
N LYS A 70 0.67 18.28 1.95
CA LYS A 70 1.76 17.46 2.51
C LYS A 70 3.14 17.91 2.04
N ARG A 71 3.25 18.43 0.82
CA ARG A 71 4.51 19.00 0.29
C ARG A 71 4.85 20.34 0.95
N GLN A 72 3.85 21.17 1.23
CA GLN A 72 4.04 22.51 1.81
C GLN A 72 4.20 22.49 3.33
N CYS A 73 3.50 21.58 4.02
CA CYS A 73 3.40 21.53 5.47
C CYS A 73 3.89 20.17 6.03
N LYS A 74 5.18 20.09 6.34
CA LYS A 74 5.80 18.86 6.90
C LYS A 74 5.20 18.42 8.25
N GLN A 75 4.55 19.31 9.00
CA GLN A 75 4.00 19.00 10.32
C GLN A 75 2.77 18.07 10.25
N ILE A 76 2.00 18.12 9.14
CA ILE A 76 0.70 17.43 9.00
C ILE A 76 0.86 15.95 8.66
N THR A 77 2.03 15.55 8.18
CA THR A 77 2.34 14.16 7.81
C THR A 77 2.61 13.27 9.03
N SER A 78 2.68 13.83 10.23
CA SER A 78 3.19 13.16 11.44
C SER A 78 2.17 12.33 12.23
N THR A 79 0.87 12.40 11.90
CA THR A 79 -0.16 11.68 12.66
C THR A 79 -0.51 10.32 12.05
N MET A 80 0.00 9.27 12.69
CA MET A 80 -0.55 7.90 12.74
C MET A 80 -0.60 7.02 11.48
N HIS A 81 0.15 7.32 10.42
CA HIS A 81 0.35 6.32 9.35
C HIS A 81 1.72 5.66 9.50
N ARG A 82 1.71 4.37 9.86
CA ARG A 82 2.94 3.54 9.88
C ARG A 82 3.56 3.66 8.50
N ALA A 83 4.70 4.34 8.41
CA ALA A 83 5.40 4.53 7.16
C ALA A 83 5.55 3.17 6.47
N GLN A 84 5.06 3.06 5.24
CA GLN A 84 5.30 1.87 4.46
C GLN A 84 6.82 1.68 4.36
N SER A 85 7.30 0.49 4.74
CA SER A 85 8.73 0.17 4.62
C SER A 85 9.21 0.48 3.20
N THR A 86 10.41 1.03 3.07
CA THR A 86 11.01 1.28 1.76
C THR A 86 10.95 0.02 0.91
N PHE A 87 10.62 0.17 -0.38
CA PHE A 87 10.56 -0.98 -1.28
C PHE A 87 11.94 -1.64 -1.37
N LYS A 88 13.00 -0.84 -1.49
CA LYS A 88 14.39 -1.31 -1.47
C LYS A 88 14.72 -1.99 -0.14
N GLY A 89 15.27 -3.20 -0.22
CA GLY A 89 15.58 -4.11 0.87
C GLY A 89 14.40 -4.94 1.38
N SER A 90 13.16 -4.67 0.93
CA SER A 90 11.95 -5.31 1.47
C SER A 90 11.76 -6.75 1.01
N ASN A 91 10.90 -7.50 1.71
CA ASN A 91 10.48 -8.82 1.27
C ASN A 91 9.73 -8.77 -0.08
N ARG A 92 9.01 -7.67 -0.37
CA ARG A 92 8.31 -7.48 -1.64
C ARG A 92 9.28 -7.38 -2.81
N GLU A 93 10.36 -6.61 -2.66
CA GLU A 93 11.42 -6.51 -3.67
C GLU A 93 12.12 -7.86 -3.87
N LYS A 94 12.51 -8.53 -2.78
CA LYS A 94 13.20 -9.83 -2.83
C LYS A 94 12.35 -10.90 -3.53
N ARG A 95 11.05 -10.96 -3.22
CA ARG A 95 10.10 -11.86 -3.89
C ARG A 95 9.97 -11.56 -5.38
N GLY A 96 9.91 -10.28 -5.76
CA GLY A 96 9.92 -9.86 -7.17
C GLY A 96 11.18 -10.32 -7.91
N ASN A 97 12.35 -10.22 -7.25
CA ASN A 97 13.61 -10.71 -7.81
C ASN A 97 13.63 -12.23 -8.01
N ILE A 98 13.05 -13.00 -7.07
CA ILE A 98 12.90 -14.46 -7.22
C ILE A 98 12.05 -14.79 -8.45
N ILE A 99 10.89 -14.14 -8.59
CA ILE A 99 10.01 -14.34 -9.76
C ILE A 99 10.73 -13.96 -11.05
N ARG A 100 11.45 -12.83 -11.07
CA ARG A 100 12.24 -12.41 -12.23
C ARG A 100 13.31 -13.43 -12.60
N LEU A 101 13.97 -14.04 -11.62
CA LEU A 101 14.95 -15.11 -11.87
C LEU A 101 14.27 -16.36 -12.45
N LEU A 102 13.10 -16.76 -11.93
CA LEU A 102 12.34 -17.91 -12.42
C LEU A 102 11.76 -17.68 -13.83
N LEU A 103 11.46 -16.45 -14.20
CA LEU A 103 11.07 -16.09 -15.56
C LEU A 103 12.24 -16.22 -16.56
N LEU A 104 13.48 -16.03 -16.08
CA LEU A 104 14.69 -16.16 -16.90
C LEU A 104 15.26 -17.58 -16.91
N ARG A 105 15.09 -18.31 -15.80
CA ARG A 105 15.53 -19.68 -15.61
C ARG A 105 14.31 -20.50 -15.24
N GLU A 106 13.85 -21.34 -16.17
CA GLU A 106 12.65 -22.20 -16.01
C GLU A 106 12.58 -22.95 -14.68
N SER A 107 13.74 -23.22 -14.08
CA SER A 107 13.84 -23.67 -12.70
C SER A 107 15.13 -23.23 -12.03
N ILE A 108 15.11 -23.16 -10.69
CA ILE A 108 16.28 -22.85 -9.87
C ILE A 108 16.19 -23.58 -8.54
N THR A 109 17.32 -23.91 -7.93
CA THR A 109 17.34 -24.52 -6.59
C THR A 109 17.32 -23.48 -5.48
N GLN A 110 16.88 -23.87 -4.28
CA GLN A 110 16.91 -22.97 -3.11
C GLN A 110 18.33 -22.52 -2.77
N HIS A 111 19.32 -23.38 -2.98
CA HIS A 111 20.73 -23.08 -2.76
C HIS A 111 21.24 -21.97 -3.69
N GLU A 112 20.94 -22.11 -4.99
CA GLU A 112 21.31 -21.10 -5.99
C GLU A 112 20.62 -19.77 -5.72
N LEU A 113 19.33 -19.77 -5.34
CA LEU A 113 18.63 -18.53 -4.97
C LEU A 113 19.28 -17.81 -3.79
N ALA A 114 19.66 -18.55 -2.75
CA ALA A 114 20.35 -17.97 -1.59
C ALA A 114 21.68 -17.33 -1.99
N HIS A 115 22.43 -17.96 -2.88
CA HIS A 115 23.69 -17.44 -3.39
C HIS A 115 23.50 -16.24 -4.32
N THR A 116 22.61 -16.33 -5.31
CA THR A 116 22.37 -15.26 -6.30
C THR A 116 21.80 -14.00 -5.66
N LEU A 117 20.96 -14.13 -4.63
CA LEU A 117 20.36 -12.99 -3.94
C LEU A 117 21.18 -12.53 -2.72
N SER A 118 22.28 -13.21 -2.39
CA SER A 118 23.08 -12.97 -1.17
C SER A 118 22.23 -12.95 0.10
N LEU A 119 21.28 -13.89 0.22
CA LEU A 119 20.35 -14.01 1.33
C LEU A 119 20.64 -15.25 2.19
N LYS A 120 20.36 -15.16 3.49
CA LYS A 120 20.39 -16.33 4.38
C LYS A 120 19.35 -17.36 3.92
N ARG A 121 19.70 -18.65 3.98
CA ARG A 121 18.82 -19.76 3.55
C ARG A 121 17.44 -19.74 4.21
N GLU A 122 17.38 -19.38 5.50
CA GLU A 122 16.13 -19.24 6.25
C GLU A 122 15.22 -18.14 5.66
N HIS A 123 15.80 -17.00 5.29
CA HIS A 123 15.04 -15.90 4.69
C HIS A 123 14.51 -16.28 3.32
N VAL A 124 15.34 -16.95 2.49
CA VAL A 124 14.87 -17.49 1.20
C VAL A 124 13.72 -18.48 1.41
N ARG A 125 13.83 -19.38 2.39
CA ARG A 125 12.76 -20.35 2.71
C ARG A 125 11.45 -19.64 3.03
N GLN A 126 11.48 -18.60 3.86
CA GLN A 126 10.29 -17.80 4.21
C GLN A 126 9.67 -17.14 2.97
N LEU A 127 10.48 -16.55 2.08
CA LEU A 127 9.99 -15.92 0.86
C LEU A 127 9.38 -16.93 -0.12
N LEU A 128 9.98 -18.12 -0.22
CA LEU A 128 9.46 -19.22 -1.06
C LEU A 128 8.15 -19.77 -0.52
N THR A 129 8.01 -19.96 0.79
CA THR A 129 6.73 -20.38 1.40
C THR A 129 5.63 -19.38 1.07
N GLN A 130 5.87 -18.07 1.26
CA GLN A 130 4.89 -17.04 0.89
C GLN A 130 4.52 -17.06 -0.59
N LEU A 131 5.51 -17.20 -1.48
CA LEU A 131 5.25 -17.26 -2.93
C LEU A 131 4.48 -18.52 -3.32
N HIS A 132 4.71 -19.64 -2.64
CA HIS A 132 4.01 -20.89 -2.88
C HIS A 132 2.55 -20.82 -2.40
N ASP A 133 2.33 -20.31 -1.18
CA ASP A 133 1.00 -20.14 -0.58
C ASP A 133 0.14 -19.17 -1.39
N GLU A 134 0.75 -18.14 -1.98
CA GLU A 134 0.10 -17.20 -2.89
C GLU A 134 -0.09 -17.75 -4.32
N GLY A 135 0.44 -18.94 -4.62
CA GLY A 135 0.23 -19.64 -5.88
C GLY A 135 1.13 -19.20 -7.04
N PHE A 136 2.19 -18.42 -6.78
CA PHE A 136 3.11 -17.93 -7.82
C PHE A 136 4.14 -18.98 -8.25
N ILE A 137 4.49 -19.91 -7.37
CA ILE A 137 5.55 -20.90 -7.62
C ILE A 137 5.13 -22.31 -7.18
N GLU A 138 5.77 -23.30 -7.79
CA GLU A 138 5.73 -24.69 -7.38
C GLU A 138 7.11 -25.12 -6.85
N ILE A 139 7.12 -25.86 -5.74
CA ILE A 139 8.33 -26.41 -5.13
C ILE A 139 8.26 -27.93 -5.25
N ARG A 140 9.12 -28.52 -6.08
CA ARG A 140 9.26 -29.98 -6.25
C ARG A 140 10.62 -30.43 -5.72
N GLY A 141 10.62 -30.98 -4.51
CA GLY A 141 11.86 -31.31 -3.81
C GLY A 141 12.69 -30.05 -3.57
N ASN A 142 13.88 -29.97 -4.17
CA ASN A 142 14.77 -28.80 -4.08
C ASN A 142 14.67 -27.86 -5.29
N VAL A 143 13.80 -28.16 -6.26
CA VAL A 143 13.65 -27.40 -7.50
C VAL A 143 12.43 -26.50 -7.41
N ILE A 144 12.60 -25.23 -7.73
CA ILE A 144 11.55 -24.21 -7.71
C ILE A 144 11.26 -23.78 -9.14
N ARG A 145 9.98 -23.67 -9.48
CA ARG A 145 9.50 -23.23 -10.80
C ARG A 145 8.40 -22.20 -10.65
N ILE A 146 8.25 -21.34 -11.66
CA ILE A 146 7.03 -20.53 -11.76
C ILE A 146 5.85 -21.44 -12.12
N LYS A 147 4.68 -21.14 -11.59
CA LYS A 147 3.45 -21.85 -11.91
C LYS A 147 2.80 -21.30 -13.17
#